data_AF-A0A086L2Z2-F1
#
_entry.id   AF-A0A086L2Z2-F1
#
_cell.length_a   1.000
_cell.length_b   1.000
_cell.length_c   1.000
_cell.angle_alpha   90.00
_cell.angle_beta   90.00
_cell.angle_gamma   90.00
#
_symmetry.space_group_name_H-M   'P 1'
#
loop_
_entity.id
_entity.type
_entity.pdbx_description
1 polymer ?
#
loop_
_entity_poly.entity_id
_entity_poly.type
_entity_poly.pdbx_seq_one_letter_code
_entity_poly.pdbx_strand_id
1 'polypeptide(L)'
;MPRVSLPQVLWHSKDDRHSDRVYSVDLQPLLSVQTLSRHPSFLTRASAALSTLSGEDGRAGGSSSPQASVAPSLSPEKEERDNERERGGLSRREERAREKRAATLAAHCRLATAGADEFVHLWKWSFDAPGASRRGVQVSCVARLLGHEREVNCVRWSPCGVFLASGGCDHAACIWELGQKPESVPLGYDASMLEYDEWWTRVSLYRCIEAVNSLAWAPSGRQLAIGTEDGRVIVADVLNGVLATKSARVLEGHANMVQGVAWDPLDTYLVSQSSDQTVRLWGRRGGAPPLGVPTGAAAAGAVAPGSGGA
;
A
#
# COMPACT_ATOMS: atom_id res chain seq x y z
N MET A 1 -19.88 -8.05 14.68
CA MET A 1 -18.74 -8.98 14.51
C MET A 1 -17.52 -8.12 14.20
N PRO A 2 -16.51 -8.04 15.07
CA PRO A 2 -15.28 -7.33 14.72
C PRO A 2 -14.66 -8.03 13.49
N ARG A 3 -14.26 -7.24 12.48
CA ARG A 3 -13.49 -7.76 11.34
C ARG A 3 -12.13 -8.17 11.89
N VAL A 4 -11.97 -9.45 12.19
CA VAL A 4 -10.68 -10.04 12.53
C VAL A 4 -9.90 -10.13 11.23
N SER A 5 -8.82 -9.36 11.11
CA SER A 5 -7.81 -9.56 10.07
C SER A 5 -7.23 -10.96 10.25
N LEU A 6 -7.38 -11.80 9.23
CA LEU A 6 -7.03 -13.22 9.27
C LEU A 6 -5.56 -13.43 9.69
N PRO A 7 -5.26 -14.55 10.39
CA PRO A 7 -3.94 -14.80 10.94
C PRO A 7 -2.86 -14.92 9.86
N GLN A 8 -1.70 -14.34 10.15
CA GLN A 8 -0.48 -14.43 9.38
C GLN A 8 -0.03 -15.90 9.29
N VAL A 9 -0.15 -16.54 8.12
CA VAL A 9 0.57 -17.78 7.84
C VAL A 9 1.97 -17.36 7.40
N LEU A 10 2.90 -17.31 8.35
CA LEU A 10 4.34 -17.26 8.08
C LEU A 10 4.80 -18.70 7.90
N TRP A 11 5.33 -19.03 6.73
CA TRP A 11 6.15 -20.23 6.58
C TRP A 11 7.58 -19.78 6.29
N HIS A 12 8.51 -20.07 7.19
CA HIS A 12 9.93 -19.98 6.91
C HIS A 12 10.41 -21.41 6.71
N SER A 13 11.04 -21.69 5.57
CA SER A 13 11.54 -23.03 5.31
C SER A 13 13.02 -22.96 5.02
N LYS A 14 13.73 -23.95 5.57
CA LYS A 14 15.18 -23.93 5.77
C LYS A 14 15.96 -24.52 4.59
N ASP A 15 15.29 -25.19 3.64
CA ASP A 15 16.00 -25.77 2.49
C ASP A 15 16.12 -24.74 1.36
N ASP A 16 17.32 -24.52 0.86
CA ASP A 16 17.67 -23.55 -0.21
C ASP A 16 17.14 -23.91 -1.61
N ARG A 17 16.07 -24.71 -1.69
CA ARG A 17 15.39 -25.01 -2.96
C ARG A 17 14.33 -23.94 -3.19
N HIS A 18 14.74 -22.88 -3.89
CA HIS A 18 13.97 -21.66 -4.19
C HIS A 18 12.63 -21.86 -4.93
N SER A 19 12.16 -23.06 -5.27
CA SER A 19 11.15 -23.18 -6.35
C SER A 19 9.67 -23.21 -5.97
N ASP A 20 9.24 -23.52 -4.73
CA ASP A 20 7.81 -23.87 -4.52
C ASP A 20 7.15 -23.35 -3.23
N ARG A 21 7.71 -22.32 -2.59
CA ARG A 21 7.23 -21.87 -1.28
C ARG A 21 6.34 -20.66 -1.36
N VAL A 22 5.16 -20.77 -0.75
CA VAL A 22 4.28 -19.64 -0.46
C VAL A 22 4.56 -19.18 0.98
N TYR A 23 5.05 -17.96 1.12
CA TYR A 23 5.39 -17.35 2.40
C TYR A 23 4.24 -16.57 3.01
N SER A 24 3.34 -16.07 2.17
CA SER A 24 2.22 -15.25 2.63
C SER A 24 1.05 -15.33 1.69
N VAL A 25 -0.15 -15.29 2.29
CA VAL A 25 -1.42 -15.24 1.58
C VAL A 25 -2.31 -14.19 2.21
N ASP A 26 -3.17 -13.55 1.42
CA ASP A 26 -4.20 -12.66 1.92
C ASP A 26 -5.42 -12.60 0.99
N LEU A 27 -6.59 -12.35 1.56
CA LEU A 27 -7.86 -12.28 0.85
C LEU A 27 -8.31 -10.85 0.63
N GLN A 28 -8.67 -10.53 -0.61
CA GLN A 28 -9.20 -9.23 -0.95
C GLN A 28 -10.52 -9.00 -0.21
N PRO A 29 -10.64 -7.92 0.57
CA PRO A 29 -11.90 -7.55 1.20
C PRO A 29 -13.00 -7.35 0.15
N LEU A 30 -14.23 -7.71 0.50
CA LEU A 30 -15.40 -7.46 -0.34
C LEU A 30 -15.56 -5.96 -0.61
N LEU A 31 -15.53 -5.60 -1.89
CA LEU A 31 -15.72 -4.23 -2.35
C LEU A 31 -17.17 -4.02 -2.80
N SER A 32 -17.81 -2.97 -2.30
CA SER A 32 -19.04 -2.47 -2.91
C SER A 32 -18.72 -1.37 -3.91
N VAL A 33 -19.49 -1.26 -4.98
CA VAL A 33 -19.37 -0.17 -5.97
C VAL A 33 -19.51 1.20 -5.29
N GLN A 34 -20.34 1.30 -4.24
CA GLN A 34 -20.50 2.53 -3.44
C GLN A 34 -19.26 2.86 -2.59
N THR A 35 -18.54 1.85 -2.12
CA THR A 35 -17.28 2.04 -1.38
C THR A 35 -16.17 2.52 -2.32
N LEU A 36 -16.10 1.92 -3.52
CA LEU A 36 -15.14 2.30 -4.56
C LEU A 36 -15.36 3.73 -5.06
N SER A 37 -16.61 4.14 -5.30
CA SER A 37 -16.91 5.48 -5.81
C SER A 37 -16.54 6.61 -4.83
N ARG A 38 -16.48 6.31 -3.53
CA ARG A 38 -16.11 7.25 -2.46
C ARG A 38 -14.62 7.23 -2.11
N HIS A 39 -13.86 6.29 -2.64
CA HIS A 39 -12.46 6.14 -2.26
C HIS A 39 -11.59 7.21 -2.94
N PRO A 40 -10.64 7.85 -2.24
CA PRO A 40 -9.92 9.00 -2.79
C PRO A 40 -9.00 8.68 -3.98
N SER A 41 -8.48 7.47 -4.16
CA SER A 41 -7.85 7.09 -5.44
C SER A 41 -8.80 7.08 -6.63
N PHE A 42 -10.11 7.06 -6.36
CA PHE A 42 -11.16 7.28 -7.35
C PHE A 42 -11.63 8.75 -7.34
N LEU A 43 -11.67 9.44 -6.20
CA LEU A 43 -12.16 10.84 -6.14
C LEU A 43 -11.11 11.92 -6.48
N THR A 44 -9.81 11.67 -6.29
CA THR A 44 -8.81 12.73 -6.27
C THR A 44 -8.37 13.15 -7.67
N ARG A 45 -8.74 14.39 -7.99
CA ARG A 45 -8.23 15.25 -9.08
C ARG A 45 -6.70 15.26 -9.08
N ALA A 46 -6.09 15.20 -10.27
CA ALA A 46 -4.66 15.40 -10.45
C ALA A 46 -4.21 16.71 -9.77
N SER A 47 -3.45 16.60 -8.69
CA SER A 47 -2.66 17.68 -8.11
C SER A 47 -1.44 17.08 -7.40
N ALA A 48 -0.59 16.42 -8.19
CA ALA A 48 0.74 16.00 -7.74
C ALA A 48 1.79 16.18 -8.86
N ALA A 49 1.56 17.13 -9.76
CA ALA A 49 2.53 17.53 -10.76
C ALA A 49 2.34 19.02 -11.06
N LEU A 50 2.83 19.89 -10.16
CA LEU A 50 3.18 21.30 -10.43
C LEU A 50 3.73 21.92 -9.14
N SER A 51 4.93 21.51 -8.73
CA SER A 51 5.72 22.25 -7.74
C SER A 51 7.23 22.08 -7.91
N THR A 52 7.73 21.94 -9.14
CA THR A 52 9.17 21.90 -9.44
C THR A 52 9.57 22.71 -10.67
N LEU A 53 8.78 23.70 -11.09
CA LEU A 53 9.18 24.69 -12.09
C LEU A 53 8.64 26.08 -11.75
N SER A 54 9.15 26.68 -10.67
CA SER A 54 9.12 28.14 -10.46
C SER A 54 10.08 28.52 -9.32
N GLY A 55 11.15 29.24 -9.66
CA GLY A 55 12.21 29.69 -8.74
C GLY A 55 13.59 29.52 -9.37
N GLU A 56 13.82 30.15 -10.52
CA GLU A 56 14.56 31.42 -10.65
C GLU A 56 16.08 31.21 -10.79
N ASP A 57 16.51 31.30 -12.05
CA ASP A 57 17.85 31.71 -12.45
C ASP A 57 18.14 33.15 -11.98
N GLY A 58 19.40 33.43 -11.63
CA GLY A 58 19.85 34.81 -11.46
C GLY A 58 21.35 34.98 -11.23
N ARG A 59 22.09 35.28 -12.30
CA ARG A 59 23.15 36.33 -12.47
C ARG A 59 24.09 35.92 -13.61
N ALA A 60 24.48 36.77 -14.57
CA ALA A 60 24.68 38.21 -14.53
C ALA A 60 24.63 38.85 -15.93
N GLY A 61 24.34 40.15 -15.98
CA GLY A 61 24.84 41.05 -17.03
C GLY A 61 23.81 42.01 -17.63
N GLY A 62 24.07 43.32 -17.53
CA GLY A 62 23.61 44.28 -18.53
C GLY A 62 22.60 45.33 -18.06
N SER A 63 23.12 46.52 -17.78
CA SER A 63 22.41 47.79 -17.60
C SER A 63 21.64 48.24 -18.85
N SER A 64 20.44 48.82 -18.68
CA SER A 64 20.07 50.20 -19.11
C SER A 64 18.54 50.36 -19.25
N SER A 65 18.12 51.61 -19.09
CA SER A 65 16.80 52.17 -18.77
C SER A 65 15.69 51.96 -19.82
N PRO A 66 14.41 52.26 -19.48
CA PRO A 66 13.24 51.78 -20.21
C PRO A 66 12.72 52.76 -21.27
N GLN A 67 12.24 52.23 -22.39
CA GLN A 67 11.25 52.91 -23.24
C GLN A 67 10.04 52.01 -23.44
N ALA A 68 8.87 52.61 -23.18
CA ALA A 68 7.57 52.01 -23.37
C ALA A 68 7.28 51.78 -24.87
N SER A 69 6.83 50.58 -25.20
CA SER A 69 6.03 50.35 -26.39
C SER A 69 4.93 49.34 -26.08
N VAL A 70 3.73 49.72 -26.51
CA VAL A 70 2.44 49.12 -26.21
C VAL A 70 2.27 47.81 -26.99
N ALA A 71 1.96 46.73 -26.30
CA ALA A 71 1.41 45.49 -26.89
C ALA A 71 -0.07 45.37 -26.47
N PRO A 72 -0.97 44.86 -27.34
CA PRO A 72 -2.40 44.88 -27.08
C PRO A 72 -2.74 43.87 -25.98
N SER A 73 -3.45 44.35 -24.97
CA SER A 73 -4.05 43.55 -23.89
C SER A 73 -4.96 42.48 -24.48
N LEU A 74 -4.55 41.22 -24.39
CA LEU A 74 -5.49 40.10 -24.46
C LEU A 74 -6.46 40.23 -23.28
N SER A 75 -7.75 40.15 -23.55
CA SER A 75 -8.79 40.31 -22.55
C SER A 75 -8.71 39.20 -21.49
N PRO A 76 -8.87 39.53 -20.19
CA PRO A 76 -8.80 38.54 -19.11
C PRO A 76 -9.84 37.42 -19.25
N GLU A 77 -10.93 37.67 -19.98
CA GLU A 77 -11.97 36.66 -20.27
C GLU A 77 -11.52 35.53 -21.19
N LYS A 78 -10.48 35.72 -22.02
CA LYS A 78 -9.99 34.68 -22.93
C LYS A 78 -9.01 33.74 -22.22
N GLU A 79 -8.16 34.28 -21.36
CA GLU A 79 -7.32 33.51 -20.43
C GLU A 79 -8.16 32.79 -19.37
N GLU A 80 -9.26 33.37 -18.89
CA GLU A 80 -10.20 32.68 -18.00
C GLU A 80 -10.97 31.57 -18.71
N ARG A 81 -11.41 31.76 -19.96
CA ARG A 81 -12.08 30.70 -20.73
C ARG A 81 -11.16 29.55 -21.11
N ASP A 82 -9.90 29.82 -21.40
CA ASP A 82 -8.90 28.77 -21.67
C ASP A 82 -8.45 28.09 -20.36
N ASN A 83 -8.31 28.83 -19.25
CA ASN A 83 -8.13 28.23 -17.91
C ASN A 83 -9.34 27.43 -17.41
N GLU A 84 -10.57 27.81 -17.77
CA GLU A 84 -11.79 27.06 -17.42
C GLU A 84 -11.95 25.79 -18.28
N ARG A 85 -11.50 25.83 -19.53
CA ARG A 85 -11.43 24.64 -20.41
C ARG A 85 -10.35 23.66 -19.96
N GLU A 86 -9.21 24.13 -19.45
CA GLU A 86 -8.16 23.29 -18.87
C GLU A 86 -8.49 22.78 -17.44
N ARG A 87 -9.49 23.39 -16.77
CA ARG A 87 -10.06 22.91 -15.49
C ARG A 87 -11.09 21.78 -15.65
N GLY A 88 -11.44 21.42 -16.89
CA GLY A 88 -12.64 20.65 -17.23
C GLY A 88 -12.45 19.14 -17.35
N GLY A 89 -12.74 18.41 -16.26
CA GLY A 89 -13.18 17.00 -16.29
C GLY A 89 -12.14 15.94 -16.71
N LEU A 90 -12.26 14.74 -16.14
CA LEU A 90 -11.62 13.56 -16.74
C LEU A 90 -12.12 13.43 -18.19
N SER A 91 -11.25 13.06 -19.12
CA SER A 91 -11.72 12.71 -20.46
C SER A 91 -12.76 11.59 -20.32
N ARG A 92 -13.84 11.63 -21.11
CA ARG A 92 -14.87 10.55 -21.12
C ARG A 92 -14.25 9.15 -21.23
N ARG A 93 -13.07 9.04 -21.84
CA ARG A 93 -12.29 7.80 -21.94
C ARG A 93 -11.74 7.33 -20.58
N GLU A 94 -11.22 8.25 -19.78
CA GLU A 94 -10.64 7.96 -18.46
C GLU A 94 -11.73 7.57 -17.44
N GLU A 95 -12.87 8.26 -17.50
CA GLU A 95 -14.03 7.95 -16.66
C GLU A 95 -14.57 6.53 -16.94
N ARG A 96 -14.73 6.17 -18.22
CA ARG A 96 -15.13 4.80 -18.62
C ARG A 96 -14.11 3.74 -18.21
N ALA A 97 -12.82 4.03 -18.37
CA ALA A 97 -11.76 3.10 -17.94
C ALA A 97 -11.81 2.87 -16.42
N ARG A 98 -12.08 3.92 -15.64
CA ARG A 98 -12.23 3.87 -14.19
C ARG A 98 -13.47 3.09 -13.74
N GLU A 99 -14.62 3.32 -14.36
CA GLU A 99 -15.85 2.54 -14.07
C GLU A 99 -15.64 1.06 -14.34
N LYS A 100 -14.97 0.72 -15.44
CA LYS A 100 -14.61 -0.66 -15.77
C LYS A 100 -13.70 -1.27 -14.69
N ARG A 101 -12.67 -0.56 -14.22
CA ARG A 101 -11.80 -1.03 -13.12
C ARG A 101 -12.58 -1.26 -11.83
N ALA A 102 -13.46 -0.32 -11.46
CA ALA A 102 -14.29 -0.44 -10.26
C ALA A 102 -15.24 -1.64 -10.35
N ALA A 103 -15.85 -1.87 -11.51
CA ALA A 103 -16.69 -3.05 -11.74
C ALA A 103 -15.89 -4.36 -11.62
N THR A 104 -14.67 -4.41 -12.19
CA THR A 104 -13.78 -5.58 -12.07
C THR A 104 -13.34 -5.85 -10.63
N LEU A 105 -13.07 -4.80 -9.84
CA LEU A 105 -12.74 -4.93 -8.42
C LEU A 105 -13.94 -5.41 -7.59
N ALA A 106 -15.14 -4.89 -7.85
CA ALA A 106 -16.35 -5.26 -7.12
C ALA A 106 -16.88 -6.66 -7.46
N ALA A 107 -16.63 -7.15 -8.67
CA ALA A 107 -17.20 -8.41 -9.15
C ALA A 107 -16.51 -9.66 -8.59
N HIS A 108 -15.25 -9.57 -8.17
CA HIS A 108 -14.42 -10.74 -7.87
C HIS A 108 -13.63 -10.58 -6.59
N CYS A 109 -13.78 -11.55 -5.68
CA CYS A 109 -12.83 -11.74 -4.59
C CYS A 109 -11.54 -12.35 -5.15
N ARG A 110 -10.40 -11.75 -4.80
CA ARG A 110 -9.08 -12.25 -5.15
C ARG A 110 -8.38 -12.82 -3.93
N LEU A 111 -7.58 -13.84 -4.16
CA LEU A 111 -6.55 -14.30 -3.24
C LEU A 111 -5.21 -13.78 -3.75
N ALA A 112 -4.44 -13.13 -2.90
CA ALA A 112 -3.06 -12.77 -3.17
C ALA A 112 -2.15 -13.79 -2.50
N THR A 113 -1.11 -14.22 -3.20
CA THR A 113 -0.05 -15.06 -2.66
C THR A 113 1.32 -14.51 -3.02
N ALA A 114 2.27 -14.63 -2.11
CA ALA A 114 3.67 -14.27 -2.30
C ALA A 114 4.58 -15.40 -1.83
N GLY A 115 5.72 -15.53 -2.50
CA GLY A 115 6.61 -16.66 -2.29
C GLY A 115 8.04 -16.43 -2.78
N ALA A 116 8.74 -17.54 -2.95
CA ALA A 116 10.14 -17.57 -3.35
C ALA A 116 10.37 -17.25 -4.84
N ASP A 117 9.32 -17.23 -5.65
CA ASP A 117 9.37 -17.02 -7.10
C ASP A 117 9.42 -15.54 -7.51
N GLU A 118 9.76 -14.64 -6.60
CA GLU A 118 9.92 -13.19 -6.80
C GLU A 118 8.63 -12.45 -7.20
N PHE A 119 7.53 -13.18 -7.42
CA PHE A 119 6.28 -12.60 -7.92
C PHE A 119 5.18 -12.64 -6.87
N VAL A 120 4.30 -11.65 -6.95
CA VAL A 120 3.00 -11.73 -6.29
C VAL A 120 1.99 -12.26 -7.29
N HIS A 121 1.30 -13.33 -6.91
CA HIS A 121 0.28 -13.97 -7.72
C HIS A 121 -1.12 -13.59 -7.22
N LEU A 122 -2.02 -13.30 -8.15
CA LEU A 122 -3.43 -13.08 -7.86
C LEU A 122 -4.28 -14.19 -8.47
N TRP A 123 -5.16 -14.71 -7.64
CA TRP A 123 -6.03 -15.83 -7.99
C TRP A 123 -7.48 -15.42 -7.87
N LYS A 124 -8.29 -15.89 -8.80
CA LYS A 124 -9.74 -15.86 -8.73
C LYS A 124 -10.23 -17.27 -8.46
N TRP A 125 -11.28 -17.39 -7.64
CA TRP A 125 -11.97 -18.65 -7.49
C TRP A 125 -13.47 -18.51 -7.74
N SER A 126 -14.09 -19.61 -8.13
CA SER A 126 -15.55 -19.74 -8.23
C SER A 126 -15.98 -21.15 -7.83
N PHE A 127 -17.13 -21.23 -7.16
CA PHE A 127 -17.79 -22.51 -6.95
C PHE A 127 -18.59 -22.88 -8.19
N ASP A 128 -18.58 -24.16 -8.54
CA ASP A 128 -19.48 -24.67 -9.58
C ASP A 128 -20.94 -24.37 -9.23
N ALA A 129 -21.76 -24.16 -10.27
CA ALA A 129 -23.17 -23.84 -10.11
C ALA A 129 -23.92 -24.93 -9.29
N PRO A 130 -24.91 -24.55 -8.47
CA PRO A 130 -25.70 -25.51 -7.72
C PRO A 130 -26.42 -26.47 -8.68
N GLY A 131 -25.96 -27.72 -8.74
CA GLY A 131 -26.47 -28.76 -9.65
C GLY A 131 -25.40 -29.56 -10.40
N ALA A 132 -24.14 -29.11 -10.40
CA ALA A 132 -23.03 -29.87 -10.98
C ALA A 132 -22.74 -31.14 -10.16
N SER A 133 -22.48 -32.27 -10.83
CA SER A 133 -22.28 -33.58 -10.17
C SER A 133 -21.00 -33.67 -9.32
N ARG A 134 -20.06 -32.75 -9.54
CA ARG A 134 -18.92 -32.47 -8.66
C ARG A 134 -19.03 -31.03 -8.19
N ARG A 135 -19.05 -30.81 -6.88
CA ARG A 135 -18.78 -29.49 -6.30
C ARG A 135 -17.27 -29.26 -6.36
N GLY A 136 -16.78 -28.72 -7.48
CA GLY A 136 -15.41 -28.25 -7.62
C GLY A 136 -15.28 -26.80 -7.20
N VAL A 137 -14.10 -26.44 -6.72
CA VAL A 137 -13.65 -25.04 -6.67
C VAL A 137 -12.77 -24.85 -7.89
N GLN A 138 -13.20 -24.01 -8.82
CA GLN A 138 -12.35 -23.58 -9.92
C GLN A 138 -11.47 -22.45 -9.40
N VAL A 139 -10.15 -22.58 -9.59
CA VAL A 139 -9.17 -21.55 -9.21
C VAL A 139 -8.32 -21.26 -10.44
N SER A 140 -8.19 -19.99 -10.81
CA SER A 140 -7.33 -19.55 -11.91
C SER A 140 -6.43 -18.41 -11.48
N CYS A 141 -5.19 -18.43 -11.95
CA CYS A 141 -4.28 -17.30 -11.81
C CYS A 141 -4.70 -16.20 -12.80
N VAL A 142 -5.01 -15.02 -12.29
CA VAL A 142 -5.51 -13.88 -13.10
C VAL A 142 -4.47 -12.81 -13.32
N ALA A 143 -3.43 -12.73 -12.47
CA ALA A 143 -2.31 -11.82 -12.65
C ALA A 143 -1.05 -12.30 -11.92
N ARG A 144 0.09 -11.89 -12.49
CA ARG A 144 1.42 -11.95 -11.88
C ARG A 144 1.97 -10.53 -11.83
N LEU A 145 2.33 -10.06 -10.64
CA LEU A 145 2.76 -8.67 -10.40
C LEU A 145 4.28 -8.56 -10.57
N LEU A 146 4.71 -7.65 -11.44
CA LEU A 146 6.11 -7.47 -11.82
C LEU A 146 6.77 -6.34 -11.03
N GLY A 147 7.88 -6.63 -10.35
CA GLY A 147 8.75 -5.57 -9.84
C GLY A 147 9.56 -5.89 -8.58
N HIS A 148 9.30 -6.99 -7.88
CA HIS A 148 10.24 -7.47 -6.87
C HIS A 148 11.43 -8.16 -7.57
N GLU A 149 12.62 -8.02 -6.98
CA GLU A 149 13.88 -8.54 -7.54
C GLU A 149 14.37 -9.80 -6.80
N ARG A 150 13.68 -10.18 -5.74
CA ARG A 150 13.97 -11.32 -4.85
C ARG A 150 12.66 -11.83 -4.25
N GLU A 151 12.76 -12.82 -3.37
CA GLU A 151 11.62 -13.45 -2.71
C GLU A 151 10.68 -12.44 -2.04
N VAL A 152 9.38 -12.68 -2.17
CA VAL A 152 8.35 -11.85 -1.54
C VAL A 152 7.88 -12.55 -0.28
N ASN A 153 8.27 -12.02 0.88
CA ASN A 153 7.98 -12.61 2.18
C ASN A 153 6.54 -12.37 2.65
N CYS A 154 5.93 -11.25 2.24
CA CYS A 154 4.62 -10.86 2.74
C CYS A 154 3.76 -10.13 1.71
N VAL A 155 2.44 -10.37 1.75
CA VAL A 155 1.42 -9.65 0.99
C VAL A 155 0.22 -9.30 1.86
N ARG A 156 -0.31 -8.08 1.72
CA ARG A 156 -1.51 -7.64 2.46
C ARG A 156 -2.41 -6.72 1.65
N TRP A 157 -3.68 -7.07 1.55
CA TRP A 157 -4.69 -6.19 1.01
C TRP A 157 -4.95 -5.03 1.96
N SER A 158 -5.08 -3.85 1.37
CA SER A 158 -5.60 -2.68 2.08
C SER A 158 -7.04 -2.96 2.55
N PRO A 159 -7.49 -2.35 3.67
CA PRO A 159 -8.86 -2.51 4.16
C PRO A 159 -9.95 -2.08 3.16
N CYS A 160 -9.60 -1.18 2.24
CA CYS A 160 -10.48 -0.77 1.15
C CYS A 160 -10.52 -1.75 -0.01
N GLY A 161 -9.58 -2.71 -0.10
CA GLY A 161 -9.49 -3.72 -1.16
C GLY A 161 -8.99 -3.20 -2.50
N VAL A 162 -8.59 -1.93 -2.58
CA VAL A 162 -8.11 -1.29 -3.84
C VAL A 162 -6.62 -1.53 -4.03
N PHE A 163 -5.86 -1.40 -2.94
CA PHE A 163 -4.42 -1.58 -2.96
C PHE A 163 -4.02 -2.92 -2.37
N LEU A 164 -2.95 -3.48 -2.91
CA LEU A 164 -2.22 -4.58 -2.32
C LEU A 164 -0.84 -4.06 -1.92
N ALA A 165 -0.38 -4.38 -0.72
CA ALA A 165 1.00 -4.15 -0.29
C ALA A 165 1.77 -5.47 -0.35
N SER A 166 3.05 -5.41 -0.73
CA SER A 166 3.95 -6.56 -0.66
C SER A 166 5.33 -6.14 -0.19
N GLY A 167 6.05 -7.05 0.45
CA GLY A 167 7.38 -6.82 0.97
C GLY A 167 8.25 -8.06 0.86
N GLY A 168 9.53 -7.88 0.54
CA GLY A 168 10.43 -8.98 0.23
C GLY A 168 11.88 -8.80 0.66
N CYS A 169 12.69 -9.78 0.27
CA CYS A 169 14.14 -9.84 0.46
C CYS A 169 14.92 -8.84 -0.42
N ASP A 170 14.25 -8.15 -1.34
CA ASP A 170 14.80 -7.09 -2.18
C ASP A 170 14.80 -5.71 -1.48
N HIS A 171 14.60 -5.72 -0.15
CA HIS A 171 14.54 -4.52 0.69
C HIS A 171 13.46 -3.54 0.25
N ALA A 172 12.41 -4.02 -0.43
CA ALA A 172 11.34 -3.19 -0.96
C ALA A 172 10.01 -3.49 -0.27
N ALA A 173 9.28 -2.43 0.08
CA ALA A 173 7.85 -2.48 0.29
C ALA A 173 7.16 -1.82 -0.92
N CYS A 174 6.34 -2.58 -1.65
CA CYS A 174 5.63 -2.15 -2.84
C CYS A 174 4.14 -1.98 -2.53
N ILE A 175 3.51 -0.99 -3.17
CA ILE A 175 2.04 -0.89 -3.26
C ILE A 175 1.62 -1.07 -4.71
N TRP A 176 0.59 -1.89 -4.92
CA TRP A 176 0.03 -2.26 -6.21
C TRP A 176 -1.41 -1.79 -6.32
N GLU A 177 -1.79 -1.38 -7.53
CA GLU A 177 -3.17 -1.04 -7.90
C GLU A 177 -3.52 -1.67 -9.25
N LEU A 178 -4.80 -1.96 -9.46
CA LEU A 178 -5.31 -2.46 -10.73
C LEU A 178 -5.08 -1.42 -11.85
N GLY A 179 -4.18 -1.77 -12.75
CA GLY A 179 -3.73 -0.93 -13.86
C GLY A 179 -4.53 -1.15 -15.13
N GLN A 180 -4.06 -0.53 -16.20
CA GLN A 180 -4.46 -0.89 -17.57
C GLN A 180 -3.45 -1.91 -18.10
N LYS A 181 -3.95 -2.93 -18.81
CA LYS A 181 -3.10 -3.91 -19.47
C LYS A 181 -2.29 -3.20 -20.56
N PRO A 182 -0.95 -3.34 -20.58
CA PRO A 182 -0.13 -2.73 -21.61
C PRO A 182 -0.38 -3.38 -22.96
N GLU A 183 -0.18 -2.62 -24.05
CA GLU A 183 -0.32 -3.12 -25.43
C GLU A 183 0.85 -4.01 -25.86
N SER A 184 2.01 -3.85 -25.21
CA SER A 184 3.22 -4.62 -25.46
C SER A 184 3.82 -5.16 -24.17
N VAL A 185 4.67 -6.18 -24.30
CA VAL A 185 5.37 -6.80 -23.18
C VAL A 185 6.35 -5.78 -22.59
N PRO A 186 6.34 -5.56 -21.27
CA PRO A 186 7.36 -4.73 -20.63
C PRO A 186 8.76 -5.31 -20.87
N LEU A 187 9.75 -4.43 -21.04
CA LEU A 187 11.15 -4.81 -21.25
C LEU A 187 11.63 -5.78 -20.17
N GLY A 188 12.27 -6.88 -20.59
CA GLY A 188 12.85 -7.88 -19.69
C GLY A 188 11.90 -9.00 -19.26
N TYR A 189 10.65 -9.02 -19.74
CA TYR A 189 9.67 -10.06 -19.44
C TYR A 189 9.20 -10.81 -20.68
N ASP A 190 8.67 -12.01 -20.47
CA ASP A 190 8.18 -12.88 -21.53
C ASP A 190 6.75 -12.51 -21.97
N ALA A 191 6.40 -12.87 -23.21
CA ALA A 191 5.10 -12.63 -23.82
C ALA A 191 3.95 -13.35 -23.11
N SER A 192 4.23 -14.45 -22.40
CA SER A 192 3.26 -15.14 -21.53
C SER A 192 2.62 -14.21 -20.49
N MET A 193 3.28 -13.10 -20.13
CA MET A 193 2.69 -12.10 -19.22
C MET A 193 1.45 -11.40 -19.79
N LEU A 194 1.33 -11.32 -21.12
CA LEU A 194 0.14 -10.77 -21.77
C LEU A 194 -1.00 -11.79 -21.85
N GLU A 195 -0.81 -13.03 -21.43
CA GLU A 195 -1.90 -14.03 -21.37
C GLU A 195 -2.81 -13.82 -20.15
N TYR A 196 -2.29 -13.18 -19.09
CA TYR A 196 -3.08 -12.90 -17.89
C TYR A 196 -4.22 -11.90 -18.15
N ASP A 197 -5.36 -12.15 -17.51
CA ASP A 197 -6.59 -11.34 -17.66
C ASP A 197 -6.44 -9.94 -17.03
N GLU A 198 -5.72 -9.85 -15.93
CA GLU A 198 -5.57 -8.63 -15.15
C GLU A 198 -4.13 -8.13 -15.12
N TRP A 199 -3.99 -6.81 -15.08
CA TRP A 199 -2.70 -6.15 -14.98
C TRP A 199 -2.66 -5.24 -13.76
N TRP A 200 -1.68 -5.48 -12.89
CA TRP A 200 -1.50 -4.71 -11.66
C TRP A 200 -0.17 -3.98 -11.73
N THR A 201 -0.21 -2.68 -11.45
CA THR A 201 0.94 -1.78 -11.55
C THR A 201 1.44 -1.38 -10.18
N ARG A 202 2.77 -1.35 -10.01
CA ARG A 202 3.39 -0.79 -8.82
C ARG A 202 3.20 0.73 -8.82
N VAL A 203 2.41 1.24 -7.89
CA VAL A 203 2.12 2.67 -7.72
C VAL A 203 3.07 3.35 -6.73
N SER A 204 3.64 2.59 -5.80
CA SER A 204 4.60 3.11 -4.83
C SER A 204 5.63 2.06 -4.44
N LEU A 205 6.83 2.54 -4.13
CA LEU A 205 7.98 1.75 -3.69
C LEU A 205 8.63 2.49 -2.52
N TYR A 206 8.80 1.79 -1.41
CA TYR A 206 9.58 2.24 -0.27
C TYR A 206 10.77 1.31 -0.08
N ARG A 207 11.99 1.84 -0.18
CA ARG A 207 13.21 1.07 0.05
C ARG A 207 13.55 1.09 1.54
N CYS A 208 13.65 -0.10 2.12
CA CYS A 208 14.12 -0.34 3.47
C CYS A 208 15.63 -0.61 3.46
N ILE A 209 16.24 -0.60 4.65
CA ILE A 209 17.66 -0.95 4.79
C ILE A 209 17.83 -2.47 4.66
N GLU A 210 16.97 -3.22 5.35
CA GLU A 210 16.98 -4.68 5.35
C GLU A 210 15.69 -5.28 4.80
N ALA A 211 15.66 -6.60 4.64
CA ALA A 211 14.51 -7.32 4.10
C ALA A 211 13.23 -7.01 4.88
N VAL A 212 12.11 -6.98 4.15
CA VAL A 212 10.78 -6.81 4.74
C VAL A 212 10.21 -8.18 5.04
N ASN A 213 9.95 -8.46 6.31
CA ASN A 213 9.43 -9.75 6.76
C ASN A 213 7.91 -9.74 6.96
N SER A 214 7.35 -8.58 7.31
CA SER A 214 5.93 -8.47 7.61
C SER A 214 5.39 -7.09 7.28
N LEU A 215 4.13 -7.06 6.87
CA LEU A 215 3.36 -5.85 6.58
C LEU A 215 2.02 -5.92 7.30
N ALA A 216 1.53 -4.76 7.75
CA ALA A 216 0.18 -4.63 8.26
C ALA A 216 -0.41 -3.26 7.95
N TRP A 217 -1.58 -3.26 7.31
CA TRP A 217 -2.37 -2.05 7.13
C TRP A 217 -3.08 -1.68 8.43
N ALA A 218 -3.05 -0.40 8.77
CA ALA A 218 -3.97 0.17 9.74
C ALA A 218 -5.41 -0.05 9.27
N PRO A 219 -6.39 -0.37 10.14
CA PRO A 219 -7.78 -0.54 9.74
C PRO A 219 -8.39 0.69 9.08
N SER A 220 -7.88 1.88 9.39
CA SER A 220 -8.26 3.13 8.72
C SER A 220 -7.79 3.22 7.27
N GLY A 221 -6.86 2.37 6.85
CA GLY A 221 -6.22 2.39 5.52
C GLY A 221 -5.20 3.52 5.32
N ARG A 222 -4.95 4.33 6.35
CA ARG A 222 -4.11 5.53 6.26
C ARG A 222 -2.63 5.26 6.54
N GLN A 223 -2.30 4.13 7.14
CA GLN A 223 -0.94 3.80 7.54
C GLN A 223 -0.61 2.36 7.18
N LEU A 224 0.65 2.13 6.85
CA LEU A 224 1.24 0.82 6.65
C LEU A 224 2.38 0.67 7.65
N ALA A 225 2.33 -0.40 8.43
CA ALA A 225 3.43 -0.86 9.27
C ALA A 225 4.26 -1.89 8.51
N ILE A 226 5.58 -1.76 8.59
CA ILE A 226 6.58 -2.57 7.91
C ILE A 226 7.53 -3.10 8.98
N GLY A 227 7.57 -4.41 9.16
CA GLY A 227 8.53 -5.08 10.03
C GLY A 227 9.73 -5.56 9.22
N THR A 228 10.93 -5.14 9.63
CA THR A 228 12.18 -5.39 8.91
C THR A 228 13.10 -6.36 9.66
N GLU A 229 14.06 -6.94 8.93
CA GLU A 229 15.02 -7.92 9.46
C GLU A 229 16.04 -7.30 10.43
N ASP A 230 16.29 -5.99 10.36
CA ASP A 230 17.15 -5.26 11.30
C ASP A 230 16.51 -4.98 12.68
N GLY A 231 15.31 -5.51 12.94
CA GLY A 231 14.60 -5.31 14.20
C GLY A 231 13.84 -3.98 14.28
N ARG A 232 13.75 -3.23 13.18
CA ARG A 232 12.96 -1.99 13.15
C ARG A 232 11.51 -2.25 12.72
N VAL A 233 10.62 -1.37 13.16
CA VAL A 233 9.27 -1.26 12.61
C VAL A 233 9.09 0.12 12.01
N ILE A 234 8.81 0.20 10.72
CA ILE A 234 8.57 1.45 10.01
C ILE A 234 7.07 1.65 9.87
N VAL A 235 6.55 2.77 10.35
CA VAL A 235 5.16 3.16 10.13
C VAL A 235 5.13 4.36 9.19
N ALA A 236 4.52 4.21 8.03
CA ALA A 236 4.41 5.27 7.03
C ALA A 236 2.94 5.56 6.70
N ASP A 237 2.62 6.84 6.49
CA ASP A 237 1.30 7.22 5.97
C ASP A 237 1.18 6.79 4.50
N VAL A 238 0.00 6.31 4.15
CA VAL A 238 -0.38 5.97 2.78
C VAL A 238 -1.49 6.90 2.34
N LEU A 239 -1.21 7.70 1.31
CA LEU A 239 -2.17 8.61 0.70
C LEU A 239 -2.39 8.16 -0.74
N ASN A 240 -3.58 7.64 -1.03
CA ASN A 240 -3.96 7.19 -2.37
C ASN A 240 -2.95 6.19 -2.99
N GLY A 241 -2.48 5.24 -2.19
CA GLY A 241 -1.53 4.22 -2.65
C GLY A 241 -0.08 4.68 -2.68
N VAL A 242 0.19 5.95 -2.35
CA VAL A 242 1.55 6.48 -2.25
C VAL A 242 2.02 6.41 -0.79
N LEU A 243 3.12 5.69 -0.54
CA LEU A 243 3.82 5.71 0.74
C LEU A 243 4.54 7.04 0.92
N ALA A 244 4.11 7.81 1.91
CA ALA A 244 4.70 9.11 2.23
C ALA A 244 5.99 8.91 3.03
N THR A 245 7.14 8.87 2.33
CA THR A 245 8.47 8.69 2.93
C THR A 245 8.78 9.72 4.03
N LYS A 246 8.36 10.97 3.87
CA LYS A 246 8.54 12.04 4.87
C LYS A 246 7.80 11.81 6.18
N SER A 247 6.73 11.01 6.15
CA SER A 247 5.93 10.67 7.34
C SER A 247 6.42 9.41 8.04
N ALA A 248 7.38 8.69 7.45
CA ALA A 248 7.87 7.42 7.95
C ALA A 248 8.48 7.62 9.33
N ARG A 249 7.96 6.87 10.31
CA ARG A 249 8.48 6.82 11.67
C ARG A 249 9.13 5.46 11.88
N VAL A 250 10.35 5.48 12.37
CA VAL A 250 11.08 4.28 12.75
C VAL A 250 10.84 4.04 14.24
N LEU A 251 10.30 2.88 14.56
CA LEU A 251 10.12 2.39 15.92
C LEU A 251 11.28 1.45 16.21
N GLU A 252 12.20 1.92 17.05
CA GLU A 252 13.38 1.17 17.48
C GLU A 252 13.15 0.53 18.84
N GLY A 253 13.62 -0.71 19.00
CA GLY A 253 13.58 -1.37 20.30
C GLY A 253 13.82 -2.87 20.26
N HIS A 254 13.44 -3.57 19.19
CA HIS A 254 13.75 -4.99 19.09
C HIS A 254 15.24 -5.21 18.87
N ALA A 255 15.77 -6.26 19.49
CA ALA A 255 17.19 -6.63 19.40
C ALA A 255 17.49 -7.59 18.22
N ASN A 256 16.45 -8.06 17.52
CA ASN A 256 16.55 -9.01 16.42
C ASN A 256 15.38 -8.80 15.45
N MET A 257 15.39 -9.50 14.31
CA MET A 257 14.41 -9.38 13.22
C MET A 257 12.96 -9.33 13.69
N VAL A 258 12.19 -8.40 13.15
CA VAL A 258 10.74 -8.36 13.35
C VAL A 258 10.13 -9.41 12.42
N GLN A 259 9.42 -10.38 13.01
CA GLN A 259 8.77 -11.46 12.26
C GLN A 259 7.31 -11.14 11.93
N GLY A 260 6.66 -10.27 12.70
CA GLY A 260 5.26 -9.96 12.52
C GLY A 260 4.90 -8.59 13.06
N VAL A 261 3.98 -7.93 12.37
CA VAL A 261 3.34 -6.69 12.80
C VAL A 261 1.83 -6.82 12.67
N ALA A 262 1.08 -6.24 13.60
CA ALA A 262 -0.38 -6.25 13.56
C ALA A 262 -0.95 -5.00 14.22
N TRP A 263 -1.90 -4.36 13.55
CA TRP A 263 -2.65 -3.24 14.11
C TRP A 263 -3.81 -3.73 14.95
N ASP A 264 -4.15 -2.98 16.00
CA ASP A 264 -5.42 -3.19 16.67
C ASP A 264 -6.60 -2.80 15.75
N PRO A 265 -7.81 -3.35 15.96
CA PRO A 265 -8.98 -3.00 15.15
C PRO A 265 -9.51 -1.57 15.34
N LEU A 266 -9.09 -0.87 16.40
CA LEU A 266 -9.48 0.50 16.76
C LEU A 266 -8.47 1.55 16.27
N ASP A 267 -7.46 1.13 15.51
CA ASP A 267 -6.36 1.94 15.00
C ASP A 267 -5.54 2.68 16.08
N THR A 268 -5.49 2.17 17.32
CA THR A 268 -4.87 2.85 18.48
C THR A 268 -3.47 2.35 18.80
N TYR A 269 -3.28 1.03 18.73
CA TYR A 269 -2.03 0.35 19.02
C TYR A 269 -1.54 -0.46 17.81
N LEU A 270 -0.22 -0.56 17.73
CA LEU A 270 0.49 -1.49 16.86
C LEU A 270 1.24 -2.49 17.75
N VAL A 271 1.19 -3.77 17.39
CA VAL A 271 1.97 -4.82 18.04
C VAL A 271 3.02 -5.33 17.06
N SER A 272 4.23 -5.56 17.56
CA SER A 272 5.28 -6.25 16.82
C SER A 272 5.82 -7.45 17.60
N GLN A 273 6.12 -8.52 16.89
CA GLN A 273 6.78 -9.72 17.41
C GLN A 273 8.14 -9.90 16.73
N SER A 274 9.13 -10.36 17.49
CA SER A 274 10.51 -10.47 17.01
C SER A 274 11.16 -11.79 17.42
N SER A 275 12.19 -12.18 16.67
CA SER A 275 13.12 -13.26 17.02
C SER A 275 13.91 -12.99 18.30
N ASP A 276 13.84 -11.79 18.88
CA ASP A 276 14.41 -11.48 20.20
C ASP A 276 13.58 -12.07 21.36
N GLN A 277 12.57 -12.88 21.05
CA GLN A 277 11.66 -13.54 21.99
C GLN A 277 10.77 -12.55 22.75
N THR A 278 10.61 -11.32 22.24
CA THR A 278 9.73 -10.31 22.82
C THR A 278 8.61 -9.89 21.87
N VAL A 279 7.52 -9.43 22.48
CA VAL A 279 6.43 -8.73 21.81
C VAL A 279 6.41 -7.31 22.34
N ARG A 280 6.32 -6.33 21.44
CA ARG A 280 6.26 -4.91 21.80
C ARG A 280 4.93 -4.29 21.38
N LEU A 281 4.41 -3.44 22.24
CA LEU A 281 3.20 -2.65 22.02
C LEU A 281 3.60 -1.19 21.79
N TRP A 282 3.13 -0.63 20.69
CA TRP A 282 3.42 0.74 20.28
C TRP A 282 2.12 1.54 20.29
N GLY A 283 2.04 2.55 21.17
CA GLY A 283 0.92 3.48 21.20
C GLY A 283 1.09 4.61 20.20
N ARG A 284 0.01 5.03 19.54
CA ARG A 284 0.02 6.27 18.74
C ARG A 284 0.08 7.48 19.67
N ARG A 285 1.03 8.39 19.45
CA ARG A 285 1.04 9.68 20.15
C ARG A 285 -0.22 10.48 19.78
N GLY A 286 -1.11 10.70 20.74
CA GLY A 286 -2.25 11.63 20.63
C GLY A 286 -3.66 11.01 20.50
N GLY A 287 -3.82 9.69 20.61
CA GLY A 287 -5.15 9.07 20.69
C GLY A 287 -5.56 8.86 22.14
N ALA A 288 -6.40 9.73 22.69
CA ALA A 288 -7.22 9.30 23.82
C ALA A 288 -8.01 8.06 23.38
N PRO A 289 -8.14 7.01 24.22
CA PRO A 289 -9.04 5.91 23.89
C PRO A 289 -10.43 6.51 23.63
N PRO A 290 -11.18 6.02 22.62
CA PRO A 290 -12.54 6.49 22.41
C PRO A 290 -13.30 6.36 23.74
N LEU A 291 -13.89 7.48 24.19
CA LEU A 291 -14.69 7.54 25.41
C LEU A 291 -15.76 6.43 25.34
N GLY A 292 -15.62 5.39 26.16
CA GLY A 292 -16.54 4.25 26.17
C GLY A 292 -15.95 2.89 26.50
N VAL A 293 -14.62 2.74 26.63
CA VAL A 293 -14.05 1.49 27.15
C VAL A 293 -14.17 1.49 28.68
N PRO A 294 -14.85 0.51 29.32
CA PRO A 294 -14.77 0.37 30.76
C PRO A 294 -13.31 0.00 31.08
N THR A 295 -12.61 0.87 31.78
CA THR A 295 -11.29 0.59 32.35
C THR A 295 -11.44 -0.41 33.49
N GLY A 296 -11.54 -1.68 33.13
CA GLY A 296 -11.44 -2.80 34.06
C GLY A 296 -9.98 -3.02 34.45
N ALA A 297 -9.67 -2.70 35.71
CA ALA A 297 -8.48 -3.07 36.47
C ALA A 297 -7.15 -2.42 36.04
N ALA A 298 -6.85 -1.31 36.73
CA ALA A 298 -5.48 -0.95 37.06
C ALA A 298 -4.80 -2.12 37.80
N ALA A 299 -3.82 -2.77 37.18
CA ALA A 299 -2.84 -3.56 37.90
C ALA A 299 -1.67 -2.64 38.27
N ALA A 300 -1.72 -2.14 39.49
CA ALA A 300 -0.58 -1.54 40.18
C ALA A 300 0.56 -2.57 40.28
N GLY A 301 1.79 -2.12 40.05
CA GLY A 301 2.98 -2.95 40.26
C GLY A 301 4.27 -2.41 39.67
N ALA A 302 4.52 -1.10 39.73
CA ALA A 302 5.88 -0.59 39.54
C ALA A 302 6.66 -0.79 40.85
N VAL A 303 7.49 -1.82 40.90
CA VAL A 303 8.47 -2.01 41.99
C VAL A 303 9.67 -1.10 41.71
N ALA A 304 9.87 -0.09 42.54
CA ALA A 304 11.07 0.74 42.54
C ALA A 304 12.25 -0.04 43.17
N PRO A 305 13.50 0.12 42.68
CA PRO A 305 14.68 -0.47 43.32
C PRO A 305 14.99 0.26 44.63
N GLY A 306 15.13 -0.51 45.72
CA GLY A 306 15.43 -0.01 47.05
C GLY A 306 16.82 0.60 47.15
N SER A 307 16.90 1.78 47.77
CA SER A 307 18.11 2.35 48.32
C SER A 307 18.52 1.57 49.57
N GLY A 308 19.62 0.82 49.48
CA GLY A 308 20.27 0.20 50.64
C GLY A 308 21.01 1.26 51.47
N GLY A 309 20.72 1.31 52.76
CA GLY A 309 21.42 2.11 53.75
C GLY A 309 21.24 1.51 55.13
N ALA A 310 22.25 0.78 55.58
CA ALA A 310 22.64 0.60 56.98
C ALA A 310 24.15 0.36 57.00
#